data_AF-A0A7M1Q270-F1
#
_entry.id   AF-A0A7M1Q270-F1
#
_cell.length_a   1.000
_cell.length_b   1.000
_cell.length_c   1.000
_cell.angle_alpha   90.00
_cell.angle_beta   90.00
_cell.angle_gamma   90.00
#
_symmetry.space_group_name_H-M   'P 1'
#
loop_
_entity.id
_entity.type
_entity.pdbx_description
1 polymer ?
#
loop_
_entity_poly.entity_id
_entity_poly.type
_entity_poly.pdbx_seq_one_letter_code
_entity_poly.pdbx_strand_id
1 'polypeptide(L)'
;MKQKEFYYVKINEQTNMIYSIGLSFAEFIESVSDKPQNVLLLKGNFINSSFSLHTRFEYVTSDHLHELYCDNVYNYGDFCWLDYEDYSCIESLTELEIAKLLYAAHKFKIIRKSFFLET
;
A
#
# COMPACT_ATOMS: atom_id res chain seq x y z
N MET A 1 -12.96 -27.08 -18.31
CA MET A 1 -13.43 -26.90 -16.91
C MET A 1 -13.35 -25.41 -16.59
N LYS A 2 -14.46 -24.74 -16.26
CA LYS A 2 -14.37 -23.40 -15.65
C LYS A 2 -13.73 -23.58 -14.27
N GLN A 3 -12.59 -22.96 -14.01
CA GLN A 3 -12.05 -22.89 -12.65
C GLN A 3 -13.07 -22.19 -11.77
N LYS A 4 -13.36 -22.76 -10.60
CA LYS A 4 -14.15 -22.09 -9.57
C LYS A 4 -13.24 -21.00 -8.98
N GLU A 5 -13.54 -19.74 -9.25
CA GLU A 5 -12.96 -18.63 -8.51
C GLU A 5 -13.48 -18.71 -7.08
N PHE A 6 -12.56 -18.80 -6.12
CA PHE A 6 -12.89 -18.74 -4.71
C PHE A 6 -12.18 -17.54 -4.11
N TYR A 7 -12.94 -16.71 -3.41
CA TYR A 7 -12.40 -15.63 -2.60
C TYR A 7 -12.27 -16.15 -1.16
N TYR A 8 -11.06 -16.11 -0.62
CA TYR A 8 -10.81 -16.38 0.80
C TYR A 8 -10.46 -15.07 1.47
N VAL A 9 -11.11 -14.77 2.60
CA VAL A 9 -10.81 -13.60 3.43
C VAL A 9 -10.66 -14.06 4.87
N LYS A 10 -9.54 -13.70 5.48
CA LYS A 10 -9.28 -13.90 6.91
C LYS A 10 -9.04 -12.55 7.55
N ILE A 11 -9.88 -12.21 8.52
CA ILE A 11 -9.76 -11.01 9.33
C ILE A 11 -9.03 -11.39 10.62
N ASN A 12 -7.97 -10.63 10.95
CA ASN A 12 -7.28 -10.72 12.22
C ASN A 12 -7.48 -9.40 12.98
N GLU A 13 -8.46 -9.38 13.86
CA GLU A 13 -8.82 -8.21 14.66
C GLU A 13 -7.70 -7.79 15.63
N GLN A 14 -6.96 -8.76 16.19
CA GLN A 14 -5.84 -8.46 17.10
C GLN A 14 -4.76 -7.63 16.40
N THR A 15 -4.49 -7.94 15.13
CA THR A 15 -3.49 -7.22 14.33
C THR A 15 -4.09 -6.16 13.41
N ASN A 16 -5.41 -5.95 13.42
CA ASN A 16 -6.15 -5.15 12.43
C ASN A 16 -5.67 -5.40 10.99
N MET A 17 -5.57 -6.66 10.59
CA MET A 17 -5.12 -7.05 9.25
C MET A 17 -6.13 -7.95 8.58
N ILE A 18 -6.24 -7.81 7.25
CA ILE A 18 -7.03 -8.68 6.40
C ILE A 18 -6.07 -9.40 5.46
N TYR A 19 -6.23 -10.71 5.36
CA TYR A 19 -5.55 -11.54 4.37
C TYR A 19 -6.59 -12.04 3.37
N SER A 20 -6.38 -11.75 2.09
CA SER A 20 -7.26 -12.19 1.03
C SER A 20 -6.51 -13.04 -0.01
N ILE A 21 -7.22 -13.99 -0.62
CA ILE A 21 -6.77 -14.75 -1.78
C ILE A 21 -7.88 -14.70 -2.82
N GLY A 22 -7.50 -14.53 -4.08
CA GLY A 22 -8.43 -14.47 -5.22
C GLY A 22 -8.97 -13.07 -5.49
N LEU A 23 -8.67 -12.07 -4.65
CA LEU A 23 -9.05 -10.68 -4.87
C LEU A 23 -7.90 -9.91 -5.50
N SER A 24 -8.11 -9.38 -6.70
CA SER A 24 -7.14 -8.51 -7.35
C SER A 24 -7.15 -7.08 -6.80
N PHE A 25 -6.12 -6.30 -7.10
CA PHE A 25 -6.04 -4.89 -6.72
C PHE A 25 -7.18 -4.07 -7.34
N ALA A 26 -7.45 -4.27 -8.63
CA ALA A 26 -8.54 -3.59 -9.32
C ALA A 26 -9.90 -3.95 -8.71
N GLU A 27 -10.16 -5.23 -8.44
CA GLU A 27 -11.39 -5.66 -7.75
C GLU A 27 -11.50 -5.09 -6.34
N PHE A 28 -10.40 -5.02 -5.59
CA PHE A 28 -10.37 -4.38 -4.29
C PHE A 28 -10.77 -2.90 -4.38
N ILE A 29 -10.14 -2.14 -5.28
CA ILE A 29 -10.41 -0.71 -5.48
C ILE A 29 -11.86 -0.46 -5.92
N GLU A 30 -12.43 -1.32 -6.76
CA GLU A 30 -13.84 -1.21 -7.15
C GLU A 30 -14.81 -1.60 -6.04
N SER A 31 -14.38 -2.44 -5.08
CA SER A 31 -15.22 -2.89 -3.97
C SER A 31 -15.28 -1.92 -2.77
N VAL A 32 -14.29 -1.05 -2.61
CA VAL A 32 -14.26 -0.09 -1.50
C VAL A 32 -15.13 1.13 -1.79
N SER A 33 -15.88 1.59 -0.78
CA SER A 33 -16.76 2.76 -0.92
C SER A 33 -15.97 4.06 -1.06
N ASP A 34 -14.93 4.21 -0.24
CA ASP A 34 -14.03 5.36 -0.28
C ASP A 34 -12.73 4.96 -0.95
N LYS A 35 -12.59 5.33 -2.23
CA LYS A 35 -11.36 5.09 -3.00
C LYS A 35 -10.25 6.03 -2.49
N PRO A 36 -8.99 5.56 -2.40
CA PRO A 36 -7.84 6.40 -2.05
C PRO A 36 -7.78 7.65 -2.93
N GLN A 37 -7.53 8.82 -2.35
CA GLN A 37 -7.34 10.06 -3.11
C GLN A 37 -5.88 10.31 -3.48
N ASN A 38 -4.97 9.68 -2.74
CA ASN A 38 -3.56 9.61 -3.08
C ASN A 38 -3.00 8.26 -2.64
N VAL A 39 -1.94 7.81 -3.31
CA VAL A 39 -1.30 6.52 -3.03
C VAL A 39 0.21 6.69 -2.93
N LEU A 40 0.81 6.25 -1.82
CA LEU A 40 2.26 6.11 -1.67
C LEU A 40 2.64 4.66 -2.01
N LEU A 41 3.57 4.50 -2.93
CA LEU A 41 4.09 3.21 -3.36
C LEU A 41 5.29 2.84 -2.49
N LEU A 42 5.12 1.83 -1.63
CA LEU A 42 6.21 1.25 -0.86
C LEU A 42 7.02 0.26 -1.70
N LYS A 43 6.36 -0.41 -2.64
CA LYS A 43 6.95 -1.23 -3.71
C LYS A 43 6.05 -1.15 -4.94
N GLY A 44 6.66 -0.92 -6.09
CA GLY A 44 5.96 -0.81 -7.37
C GLY A 44 6.92 -0.28 -8.42
N ASN A 45 6.41 -0.13 -9.64
CA ASN A 45 7.16 0.45 -10.75
C ASN A 45 6.18 1.16 -11.71
N PHE A 46 5.30 1.97 -11.14
CA PHE A 46 4.27 2.66 -11.91
C PHE A 46 4.88 3.88 -12.61
N ILE A 47 4.71 3.96 -13.93
CA ILE A 47 5.46 4.92 -14.76
C ILE A 47 5.09 6.39 -14.49
N ASN A 48 3.84 6.66 -14.10
CA ASN A 48 3.34 8.01 -13.85
C ASN A 48 3.35 8.34 -12.35
N SER A 49 4.27 7.75 -11.60
CA SER A 49 4.52 8.12 -10.21
C SER A 49 5.43 9.35 -10.12
N SER A 50 5.24 10.13 -9.06
CA SER A 50 6.16 11.18 -8.62
C SER A 50 7.07 10.65 -7.53
N PHE A 51 8.23 11.29 -7.31
CA PHE A 51 9.22 10.83 -6.35
C PHE A 51 9.43 11.83 -5.22
N SER A 52 9.34 11.39 -3.97
CA SER A 52 9.66 12.22 -2.81
C SER A 52 11.14 12.13 -2.48
N LEU A 53 11.85 13.27 -2.51
CA LEU A 53 13.27 13.31 -2.15
C LEU A 53 13.52 13.07 -0.65
N HIS A 54 12.55 13.43 0.18
CA HIS A 54 12.61 13.25 1.64
C HIS A 54 12.53 11.78 2.02
N THR A 55 11.49 11.09 1.56
CA THR A 55 11.21 9.70 1.97
C THR A 55 11.82 8.65 1.05
N ARG A 56 12.21 9.05 -0.17
CA ARG A 56 12.66 8.18 -1.27
C ARG A 56 11.60 7.19 -1.75
N PHE A 57 10.34 7.43 -1.42
CA PHE A 57 9.21 6.68 -1.96
C PHE A 57 8.62 7.38 -3.19
N GLU A 58 8.01 6.57 -4.03
CA GLU A 58 7.16 7.04 -5.11
C GLU A 58 5.74 7.27 -4.60
N TYR A 59 5.05 8.26 -5.15
CA TYR A 59 3.65 8.55 -4.84
C TYR A 59 2.87 8.88 -6.12
N VAL A 60 1.57 8.59 -6.11
CA VAL A 60 0.66 8.80 -7.23
C VAL A 60 -0.40 9.80 -6.78
N THR A 61 -0.47 10.91 -7.50
CA THR A 61 -1.46 11.96 -7.29
C THR A 61 -2.80 11.58 -7.93
N SER A 62 -3.86 12.27 -7.52
CA SER A 62 -5.23 12.05 -8.02
C SER A 62 -5.33 11.92 -9.55
N ASP A 63 -4.52 12.68 -10.27
CA ASP A 63 -4.55 12.76 -11.75
C ASP A 63 -4.15 11.44 -12.42
N HIS A 64 -3.33 10.62 -11.76
CA HIS A 64 -2.82 9.35 -12.30
C HIS A 64 -3.37 8.11 -11.57
N LEU A 65 -4.23 8.28 -10.56
CA LEU A 65 -4.76 7.15 -9.79
C LEU A 65 -5.62 6.21 -10.65
N HIS A 66 -6.43 6.76 -11.54
CA HIS A 66 -7.25 5.92 -12.42
C HIS A 66 -6.39 5.04 -13.34
N GLU A 67 -5.26 5.57 -13.82
CA GLU A 67 -4.29 4.81 -14.62
C GLU A 67 -3.66 3.69 -13.79
N LEU A 68 -3.26 3.98 -12.55
CA LEU A 68 -2.73 2.96 -11.62
C LEU A 68 -3.76 1.85 -11.35
N TYR A 69 -5.04 2.19 -11.17
CA TYR A 69 -6.11 1.21 -10.92
C TYR A 69 -6.36 0.27 -12.10
N CYS A 70 -6.11 0.75 -13.31
CA CYS A 70 -6.26 -0.01 -14.54
C CYS A 70 -4.97 -0.73 -14.97
N ASP A 71 -3.83 -0.45 -14.34
CA ASP A 71 -2.54 -1.03 -14.73
C ASP A 71 -2.38 -2.47 -14.22
N ASN A 72 -1.53 -3.24 -14.92
CA ASN A 72 -1.14 -4.57 -14.49
C ASN A 72 -0.05 -4.48 -13.41
N VAL A 73 -0.46 -4.10 -12.21
CA VAL A 73 0.42 -3.94 -11.03
C VAL A 73 1.18 -5.23 -10.66
N TYR A 74 0.71 -6.39 -11.11
CA TYR A 74 1.38 -7.68 -10.90
C TYR A 74 2.66 -7.84 -11.71
N ASN A 75 2.81 -7.08 -12.80
CA ASN A 75 4.06 -7.06 -13.58
C ASN A 75 5.19 -6.31 -12.89
N TYR A 76 4.90 -5.56 -11.81
CA TYR A 76 5.93 -4.86 -11.04
C TYR A 76 6.74 -5.81 -10.14
N GLY A 77 6.26 -7.05 -9.97
CA GLY A 77 6.78 -7.99 -8.98
C GLY A 77 6.09 -7.79 -7.64
N ASP A 78 6.80 -7.20 -6.67
CA ASP A 78 6.19 -6.85 -5.39
C ASP A 78 5.41 -5.53 -5.54
N PHE A 79 4.11 -5.57 -5.29
CA PHE A 79 3.25 -4.39 -5.24
C PHE A 79 2.77 -4.15 -3.81
N CYS A 80 3.13 -3.00 -3.25
CA CYS A 80 2.78 -2.61 -1.88
C CYS A 80 2.54 -1.11 -1.84
N TRP A 81 1.39 -0.71 -1.30
CA TRP A 81 0.92 0.66 -1.33
C TRP A 81 0.20 1.03 -0.04
N LEU A 82 0.05 2.32 0.20
CA LEU A 82 -0.79 2.90 1.26
C LEU A 82 -1.45 4.18 0.77
N ASP A 83 -2.65 4.46 1.26
CA ASP A 83 -3.34 5.73 1.05
C ASP A 83 -2.84 6.80 2.03
N TYR A 84 -2.94 8.07 1.62
CA TYR A 84 -2.62 9.22 2.46
C TYR A 84 -3.51 10.43 2.13
N GLU A 85 -3.68 11.33 3.09
CA GLU A 85 -4.59 12.48 2.98
C GLU A 85 -4.04 13.55 2.02
N ASP A 86 -2.84 14.06 2.29
CA ASP A 86 -2.18 15.04 1.43
C ASP A 86 -0.65 14.95 1.50
N TYR A 87 0.04 15.68 0.63
CA TYR A 87 1.50 15.60 0.49
C TYR A 87 2.26 15.98 1.77
N SER A 88 1.68 16.82 2.65
CA SER A 88 2.30 17.17 3.93
C SER A 88 2.46 15.95 4.84
N CYS A 89 1.60 14.93 4.71
CA CYS A 89 1.78 13.67 5.41
C CYS A 89 3.13 13.02 5.05
N ILE A 90 3.49 12.99 3.76
CA ILE A 90 4.75 12.41 3.28
C ILE A 90 5.94 13.24 3.77
N GLU A 91 5.85 14.57 3.71
CA GLU A 91 6.92 15.46 4.16
C GLU A 91 7.13 15.41 5.67
N SER A 92 6.08 15.14 6.43
CA SER A 92 6.14 15.04 7.89
C SER A 92 6.70 13.72 8.41
N LEU A 93 6.85 12.70 7.54
CA LEU A 93 7.34 11.38 7.95
C LEU A 93 8.73 11.48 8.57
N THR A 94 8.85 11.02 9.80
CA THR A 94 10.12 10.90 10.50
C THR A 94 10.95 9.73 9.94
N GLU A 95 12.26 9.76 10.15
CA GLU A 95 13.16 8.64 9.79
C GLU A 95 12.69 7.30 10.37
N LEU A 96 12.16 7.32 11.59
CA LEU A 96 11.62 6.13 12.25
C LEU A 96 10.36 5.61 11.56
N GLU A 97 9.47 6.49 11.11
CA GLU A 97 8.27 6.10 10.37
C GLU A 97 8.61 5.56 8.99
N ILE A 98 9.55 6.18 8.28
CA ILE A 98 10.10 5.66 7.01
C ILE A 98 10.66 4.24 7.22
N ALA A 99 11.45 4.02 8.28
CA ALA A 99 11.96 2.69 8.61
C ALA A 99 10.85 1.66 8.90
N LYS A 100 9.77 2.07 9.57
CA LYS A 100 8.61 1.20 9.82
C LYS A 100 7.87 0.86 8.53
N LEU A 101 7.72 1.81 7.60
CA LEU A 101 7.10 1.58 6.29
C LEU A 101 7.95 0.61 5.46
N LEU A 102 9.27 0.79 5.43
CA LEU A 102 10.19 -0.14 4.76
C LEU A 102 10.09 -1.56 5.35
N TYR A 103 10.06 -1.67 6.68
CA TYR A 103 9.86 -2.96 7.35
C TYR A 103 8.51 -3.57 6.99
N ALA A 104 7.44 -2.79 7.01
CA ALA A 104 6.09 -3.25 6.69
C ALA A 104 6.00 -3.79 5.26
N ALA A 105 6.56 -3.07 4.29
CA ALA A 105 6.60 -3.51 2.89
C ALA A 105 7.46 -4.77 2.68
N HIS A 106 8.53 -4.92 3.46
CA HIS A 106 9.42 -6.08 3.35
C HIS A 106 8.90 -7.33 4.07
N LYS A 107 8.24 -7.17 5.22
CA LYS A 107 7.77 -8.29 6.07
C LYS A 107 6.27 -8.52 6.05
N PHE A 108 5.51 -7.68 5.35
CA PHE A 108 4.04 -7.65 5.39
C PHE A 108 3.52 -7.63 6.84
N LYS A 109 4.17 -6.82 7.69
CA LYS A 109 3.89 -6.72 9.13
C LYS A 109 4.09 -5.30 9.65
N ILE A 110 3.05 -4.76 10.29
CA ILE A 110 3.09 -3.42 10.90
C ILE A 110 3.80 -3.47 12.26
N ILE A 111 4.74 -2.55 12.49
CA ILE A 111 5.37 -2.33 13.80
C ILE A 111 4.54 -1.28 14.57
N ARG A 112 3.75 -1.75 15.55
CA ARG A 112 2.83 -0.90 16.33
C ARG A 112 3.45 -0.23 17.56
N LYS A 113 4.62 -0.69 18.02
CA LYS A 113 5.34 -0.15 19.19
C LYS A 113 6.86 -0.25 18.97
N SER A 114 7.61 0.64 19.63
CA SER A 114 9.07 0.80 19.49
C SER A 114 9.85 -0.51 19.66
N PHE A 115 10.95 -0.63 18.91
CA PHE A 115 11.92 -1.74 19.03
C PHE A 115 12.72 -1.70 20.34
N PHE A 116 12.75 -0.55 21.01
CA PHE A 116 13.31 -0.37 22.34
C PHE A 116 12.20 0.19 23.24
N LEU A 117 11.72 -0.63 24.16
CA LEU A 117 11.00 -0.13 25.33
C LEU A 117 12.02 0.63 26.18
N GLU A 118 11.73 1.90 26.40
CA GLU A 118 11.92 2.63 27.66
C GLU A 118 13.13 2.20 28.51
N THR A 119 14.19 3.00 28.43
CA THR A 119 15.02 3.33 29.59
C THR A 119 15.05 4.83 29.75
#